data_AF-A0A8H7CU35-F1
#
_entry.id   AF-A0A8H7CU35-F1
#
_cell.length_a   1.000
_cell.length_b   1.000
_cell.length_c   1.000
_cell.angle_alpha   90.00
_cell.angle_beta   90.00
_cell.angle_gamma   90.00
#
_symmetry.space_group_name_H-M   'P 1'
#
loop_
_entity.id
_entity.type
_entity.pdbx_description
1 polymer ?
#
loop_
_entity_poly.entity_id
_entity_poly.type
_entity_poly.pdbx_seq_one_letter_code
_entity_poly.pdbx_strand_id
1 'polypeptide(L)'
;MMTLRSLCIAIALASIAQAQQPSGTPQCTATCPGTDEAGFPVGSGSNYDNNSGGVLFCSYPAFGGEDPNDFYCTYDSSNPSGQLITDNDVGFCPGNAVASCVNSRRFKGNDNYTAMLRKKREAAAMMPRSSEPRQPRSDPFKLKARKPLRSGATE
;
A
#
# COMPACT_ATOMS: atom_id res chain seq x y z
N MET A 1 -12.53 58.28 14.05
CA MET A 1 -12.52 57.56 15.34
C MET A 1 -13.17 56.20 15.15
N MET A 2 -12.78 55.18 15.93
CA MET A 2 -13.53 53.96 16.36
C MET A 2 -14.82 53.55 15.59
N THR A 3 -15.10 52.28 15.22
CA THR A 3 -14.50 50.95 15.56
C THR A 3 -14.90 49.95 14.40
N LEU A 4 -15.23 48.63 14.46
CA LEU A 4 -15.52 47.64 15.52
C LEU A 4 -15.50 46.16 15.00
N ARG A 5 -14.57 45.32 15.52
CA ARG A 5 -14.50 43.82 15.44
C ARG A 5 -14.10 43.23 14.07
N SER A 6 -13.09 42.36 13.94
CA SER A 6 -12.80 41.07 14.62
C SER A 6 -13.76 39.95 14.20
N LEU A 7 -13.34 39.18 13.18
CA LEU A 7 -13.99 37.97 12.69
C LEU A 7 -13.10 36.76 13.02
N CYS A 8 -13.64 35.75 13.71
CA CYS A 8 -12.85 34.60 14.18
C CYS A 8 -12.55 33.61 13.06
N ILE A 9 -11.30 33.51 12.63
CA ILE A 9 -10.83 32.51 11.65
C ILE A 9 -10.54 31.18 12.37
N ALA A 10 -11.57 30.37 12.58
CA ALA A 10 -11.46 29.03 13.12
C ALA A 10 -11.19 28.00 12.00
N ILE A 11 -9.95 27.91 11.53
CA ILE A 11 -9.53 26.86 10.57
C ILE A 11 -9.41 25.54 11.34
N ALA A 12 -10.44 24.70 11.22
CA ALA A 12 -10.39 23.33 11.72
C ALA A 12 -9.43 22.49 10.86
N LEU A 13 -8.27 22.13 11.42
CA LEU A 13 -7.31 21.22 10.79
C LEU A 13 -7.86 19.79 10.78
N ALA A 14 -8.67 19.47 9.77
CA ALA A 14 -9.11 18.11 9.49
C ALA A 14 -7.93 17.29 8.94
N SER A 15 -7.14 16.70 9.84
CA SER A 15 -6.06 15.76 9.49
C SER A 15 -6.64 14.49 8.87
N ILE A 16 -6.85 14.49 7.55
CA ILE A 16 -7.28 13.30 6.81
C ILE A 16 -6.15 12.27 6.87
N ALA A 17 -6.31 11.28 7.74
CA ALA A 17 -5.43 10.12 7.78
C ALA A 17 -5.57 9.35 6.47
N GLN A 18 -4.59 9.53 5.56
CA GLN A 18 -4.49 8.76 4.33
C GLN A 18 -4.13 7.31 4.68
N ALA A 19 -5.14 6.48 4.92
CA ALA A 19 -4.98 5.05 4.98
C ALA A 19 -4.48 4.57 3.60
N GLN A 20 -3.17 4.26 3.52
CA GLN A 20 -2.55 3.75 2.31
C GLN A 20 -3.25 2.46 1.89
N GLN A 21 -4.08 2.55 0.84
CA GLN A 21 -4.72 1.37 0.28
C GLN A 21 -3.62 0.50 -0.37
N PRO A 22 -3.48 -0.78 0.01
CA PRO A 22 -2.47 -1.64 -0.57
C PRO A 22 -2.79 -1.87 -2.04
N SER A 23 -2.05 -1.20 -2.93
CA SER A 23 -2.25 -1.32 -4.37
C SER A 23 -2.05 -2.76 -4.82
N GLY A 24 -2.93 -3.24 -5.70
CA GLY A 24 -2.82 -4.56 -6.33
C GLY A 24 -1.70 -4.65 -7.37
N THR A 25 -1.02 -3.55 -7.68
CA THR A 25 0.17 -3.52 -8.54
C THR A 25 1.36 -4.18 -7.83
N PRO A 26 2.16 -5.03 -8.49
CA PRO A 26 3.43 -5.49 -7.91
C PRO A 26 4.33 -4.28 -7.64
N GLN A 27 4.95 -4.26 -6.46
CA GLN A 27 5.98 -3.28 -6.14
C GLN A 27 7.29 -3.78 -6.73
N CYS A 28 7.84 -3.04 -7.69
CA CYS A 28 9.11 -3.35 -8.32
C CYS A 28 10.13 -2.26 -7.94
N THR A 29 11.34 -2.68 -7.55
CA THR A 29 12.45 -1.81 -7.18
C THR A 29 13.65 -2.13 -8.07
N ALA A 30 14.32 -1.10 -8.58
CA ALA A 30 15.64 -1.29 -9.20
C ALA A 30 16.65 -1.79 -8.15
N THR A 31 17.56 -2.64 -8.58
CA THR A 31 18.66 -3.23 -7.79
C THR A 31 19.90 -3.34 -8.67
N CYS A 32 21.10 -3.23 -8.09
CA CYS A 32 22.32 -3.23 -8.90
C CYS A 32 22.46 -4.52 -9.73
N PRO A 33 22.94 -4.43 -10.99
CA PRO A 33 23.52 -5.56 -11.71
C PRO A 33 24.51 -6.35 -10.84
N GLY A 34 24.58 -7.67 -11.06
CA GLY A 34 25.49 -8.54 -10.31
C GLY A 34 26.97 -8.34 -10.69
N THR A 35 27.19 -7.91 -11.94
CA THR A 35 28.46 -7.46 -12.49
C THR A 35 28.22 -6.27 -13.42
N ASP A 36 29.29 -5.56 -13.76
CA ASP A 36 29.36 -4.67 -14.92
C ASP A 36 29.52 -5.48 -16.24
N GLU A 37 29.81 -4.80 -17.37
CA GLU A 37 30.07 -5.42 -18.67
C GLU A 37 31.51 -5.97 -18.82
N ALA A 38 32.50 -5.55 -18.02
CA ALA A 38 33.83 -6.17 -17.97
C ALA A 38 33.85 -7.44 -17.09
N GLY A 39 32.88 -7.61 -16.19
CA GLY A 39 32.65 -8.82 -15.39
C GLY A 39 33.11 -8.74 -13.94
N PHE A 40 33.42 -7.56 -13.43
CA PHE A 40 33.71 -7.28 -12.03
C PHE A 40 32.42 -7.35 -11.18
N PRO A 41 32.45 -7.97 -9.99
CA PRO A 41 31.27 -8.15 -9.16
C PRO A 41 30.88 -6.86 -8.43
N VAL A 42 29.57 -6.69 -8.19
CA VAL A 42 29.05 -5.56 -7.39
C VAL A 42 29.67 -5.53 -5.99
N GLY A 43 30.32 -4.41 -5.66
CA GLY A 43 31.11 -4.20 -4.46
C GLY A 43 30.30 -3.77 -3.24
N SER A 44 30.87 -4.00 -2.06
CA SER A 44 30.24 -3.77 -0.74
C SER A 44 29.84 -2.31 -0.45
N GLY A 45 30.36 -1.34 -1.20
CA GLY A 45 29.97 0.07 -1.11
C GLY A 45 28.69 0.44 -1.88
N SER A 46 28.12 -0.51 -2.63
CA SER A 46 26.89 -0.30 -3.41
C SER A 46 25.68 -0.08 -2.50
N ASN A 47 24.89 0.94 -2.81
CA ASN A 47 23.68 1.28 -2.07
C ASN A 47 22.44 0.88 -2.86
N TYR A 48 21.75 -0.15 -2.33
CA TYR A 48 20.52 -0.71 -2.89
C TYR A 48 19.24 0.03 -2.45
N ASP A 49 19.34 1.05 -1.60
CA ASP A 49 18.16 1.70 -1.01
C ASP A 49 17.54 2.78 -1.92
N ASN A 50 16.25 2.59 -2.23
CA ASN A 50 15.43 3.53 -2.96
C ASN A 50 15.17 4.85 -2.19
N ASN A 51 15.46 4.90 -0.87
CA ASN A 51 15.38 6.13 -0.07
C ASN A 51 16.45 7.19 -0.43
N SER A 52 17.51 6.84 -1.17
CA SER A 52 18.61 7.75 -1.52
C SER A 52 18.26 8.74 -2.66
N GLY A 53 17.16 9.48 -2.49
CA GLY A 53 16.76 10.59 -3.36
C GLY A 53 16.34 10.18 -4.78
N GLY A 54 16.06 8.90 -5.02
CA GLY A 54 15.78 8.36 -6.36
C GLY A 54 17.01 7.87 -7.12
N VAL A 55 18.20 7.84 -6.52
CA VAL A 55 19.43 7.34 -7.15
C VAL A 55 19.93 6.07 -6.48
N LEU A 56 20.09 5.02 -7.28
CA LEU A 56 20.74 3.75 -6.94
C LEU A 56 22.24 3.88 -7.27
N PHE A 57 23.13 3.53 -6.35
CA PHE A 57 24.59 3.62 -6.54
C PHE A 57 25.20 2.22 -6.54
N CYS A 58 25.89 1.85 -7.61
CA CYS A 58 26.45 0.52 -7.83
C CYS A 58 27.95 0.64 -8.14
N SER A 59 28.80 0.12 -7.26
CA SER A 59 30.25 0.11 -7.42
C SER A 59 30.73 -1.26 -7.90
N TYR A 60 31.74 -1.30 -8.77
CA TYR A 60 32.29 -2.52 -9.35
C TYR A 60 33.83 -2.55 -9.21
N PRO A 61 34.36 -2.71 -7.99
CA PRO A 61 35.80 -2.69 -7.75
C PRO A 61 36.48 -3.89 -8.43
N ALA A 62 37.58 -3.64 -9.13
CA ALA A 62 38.39 -4.67 -9.76
C ALA A 62 39.18 -5.49 -8.73
N PHE A 63 39.51 -4.89 -7.58
CA PHE A 63 40.25 -5.50 -6.49
C PHE A 63 39.59 -5.26 -5.12
N GLY A 64 39.73 -6.24 -4.22
CA GLY A 64 39.15 -6.14 -2.87
C GLY A 64 39.84 -5.07 -2.02
N GLY A 65 39.14 -3.97 -1.76
CA GLY A 65 39.60 -2.87 -0.90
C GLY A 65 39.85 -1.53 -1.61
N GLU A 66 39.50 -1.41 -2.89
CA GLU A 66 39.46 -0.13 -3.62
C GLU A 66 38.38 0.82 -3.09
N ASP A 67 38.45 2.11 -3.46
CA ASP A 67 37.42 3.07 -3.10
C ASP A 67 36.15 2.81 -3.93
N PRO A 68 34.96 2.68 -3.33
CA PRO A 68 33.72 2.46 -4.07
C PRO A 68 33.40 3.56 -5.11
N ASN A 69 34.03 4.73 -5.00
CA ASN A 69 33.82 5.87 -5.90
C ASN A 69 34.82 5.91 -7.09
N ASP A 70 35.75 4.96 -7.22
CA ASP A 70 36.66 4.89 -8.37
C ASP A 70 35.95 4.31 -9.62
N PHE A 71 35.30 3.15 -9.46
CA PHE A 71 34.56 2.43 -10.51
C PHE A 71 33.10 2.24 -10.10
N TYR A 72 32.19 3.01 -10.71
CA TYR A 72 30.78 2.98 -10.33
C TYR A 72 29.81 3.44 -11.44
N CYS A 73 28.56 3.01 -11.29
CA CYS A 73 27.41 3.39 -12.09
C CYS A 73 26.30 3.92 -11.19
N THR A 74 25.57 4.94 -11.63
CA THR A 74 24.34 5.40 -10.96
C THR A 74 23.11 5.21 -11.83
N TYR A 75 22.00 4.82 -11.20
CA TYR A 75 20.75 4.49 -11.90
C TYR A 75 19.55 5.18 -11.26
N ASP A 76 18.51 5.44 -12.05
CA ASP A 76 17.20 5.89 -11.58
C ASP A 76 16.52 4.79 -10.77
N SER A 77 16.55 4.91 -9.44
CA SER A 77 15.92 3.93 -8.54
C SER A 77 14.40 4.03 -8.56
N SER A 78 13.85 5.19 -8.94
CA SER A 78 12.41 5.48 -8.91
C SER A 78 11.65 4.76 -10.03
N ASN A 79 12.35 4.41 -11.12
CA ASN A 79 11.86 3.56 -12.18
C ASN A 79 12.37 2.11 -11.97
N PRO A 80 11.49 1.09 -11.93
CA PRO A 80 11.94 -0.30 -11.79
C PRO A 80 12.83 -0.78 -12.95
N SER A 81 12.84 -0.08 -14.08
CA SER A 81 13.72 -0.33 -15.23
C SER A 81 15.16 0.18 -15.03
N GLY A 82 15.42 0.95 -13.96
CA GLY A 82 16.75 1.38 -13.53
C GLY A 82 17.60 1.99 -14.64
N GLN A 83 17.18 3.10 -15.25
CA GLN A 83 17.94 3.71 -16.35
C GLN A 83 19.27 4.30 -15.85
N LEU A 84 20.36 4.09 -16.58
CA LEU A 84 21.68 4.63 -16.27
C LEU A 84 21.66 6.18 -16.30
N ILE A 85 22.07 6.80 -15.19
CA ILE A 85 22.18 8.25 -15.01
C ILE A 85 23.62 8.72 -15.23
N THR A 86 24.60 7.96 -14.72
CA THR A 86 26.03 8.27 -14.89
C THR A 86 26.84 6.99 -14.99
N ASP A 87 27.67 6.94 -16.02
CA ASP A 87 28.77 5.99 -16.17
C ASP A 87 30.04 6.63 -15.60
N ASN A 88 30.60 6.04 -14.55
CA ASN A 88 31.94 6.32 -14.05
C ASN A 88 32.70 4.97 -13.96
N ASP A 89 32.55 4.16 -15.01
CA ASP A 89 33.16 2.83 -15.16
C ASP A 89 33.69 2.65 -16.59
N VAL A 90 34.21 3.74 -17.17
CA VAL A 90 34.90 3.79 -18.47
C VAL A 90 34.06 3.27 -19.66
N GLY A 91 32.73 3.24 -19.55
CA GLY A 91 31.84 2.67 -20.57
C GLY A 91 31.42 1.22 -20.33
N PHE A 92 31.78 0.61 -19.20
CA PHE A 92 31.37 -0.75 -18.83
C PHE A 92 30.09 -0.82 -17.99
N CYS A 93 29.45 0.31 -17.67
CA CYS A 93 28.17 0.31 -16.98
C CYS A 93 27.06 -0.33 -17.82
N PRO A 94 26.39 -1.41 -17.34
CA PRO A 94 25.20 -1.93 -17.99
C PRO A 94 24.14 -0.82 -18.08
N GLY A 95 23.51 -0.63 -19.25
CA GLY A 95 22.60 0.51 -19.49
C GLY A 95 21.33 0.54 -18.63
N ASN A 96 20.96 -0.61 -18.03
CA ASN A 96 19.84 -0.77 -17.12
C ASN A 96 20.27 -1.52 -15.84
N ALA A 97 19.72 -1.13 -14.70
CA ALA A 97 19.76 -1.91 -13.47
C ALA A 97 18.73 -3.07 -13.48
N VAL A 98 18.83 -3.97 -12.50
CA VAL A 98 17.99 -5.18 -12.42
C VAL A 98 16.66 -4.88 -11.71
N ALA A 99 15.55 -5.15 -12.40
CA ALA A 99 14.20 -4.99 -11.89
C ALA A 99 13.81 -6.12 -10.91
N SER A 100 13.81 -5.85 -9.61
CA SER A 100 13.33 -6.78 -8.59
C SER A 100 11.84 -6.54 -8.29
N CYS A 101 10.95 -7.37 -8.85
CA CYS A 101 9.51 -7.25 -8.66
C CYS A 101 8.99 -8.16 -7.55
N VAL A 102 8.59 -7.58 -6.41
CA VAL A 102 7.85 -8.28 -5.37
C VAL A 102 6.41 -8.48 -5.86
N ASN A 103 6.18 -9.60 -6.53
CA ASN A 103 4.83 -10.14 -6.71
C ASN A 103 4.23 -10.38 -5.33
N SER A 104 3.39 -9.44 -4.87
CA SER A 104 2.60 -9.65 -3.66
C SER A 104 1.81 -10.93 -3.86
N ARG A 105 2.01 -11.91 -2.98
CA ARG A 105 1.41 -13.24 -3.12
C ARG A 105 -0.08 -13.13 -2.87
N ARG A 106 -0.82 -12.73 -3.91
CA ARG A 106 -2.28 -12.64 -3.99
C ARG A 106 -2.85 -13.90 -3.34
N PHE A 107 -3.40 -13.74 -2.14
CA PHE A 107 -3.54 -14.78 -1.12
C PHE A 107 -4.26 -16.02 -1.70
N LYS A 108 -3.47 -16.97 -2.21
CA LYS A 108 -4.01 -18.25 -2.69
C LYS A 108 -4.46 -18.97 -1.44
N GLY A 109 -5.75 -19.29 -1.34
CA GLY A 109 -6.39 -19.81 -0.12
C GLY A 109 -6.00 -21.24 0.28
N ASN A 110 -4.73 -21.61 0.08
CA ASN A 110 -4.08 -22.82 0.57
C ASN A 110 -3.27 -22.56 1.85
N ASP A 111 -3.30 -21.36 2.41
CA ASP A 111 -2.84 -21.08 3.77
C ASP A 111 -3.70 -21.85 4.78
N ASN A 112 -3.07 -22.47 5.78
CA ASN A 112 -3.77 -23.29 6.78
C ASN A 112 -4.89 -22.53 7.51
N TYR A 113 -4.73 -21.21 7.70
CA TYR A 113 -5.75 -20.33 8.29
C TYR A 113 -6.98 -20.19 7.38
N THR A 114 -6.76 -19.92 6.09
CA THR A 114 -7.82 -19.77 5.07
C THR A 114 -8.56 -21.08 4.85
N ALA A 115 -7.83 -22.21 4.81
CA ALA A 115 -8.40 -23.55 4.76
C ALA A 115 -9.23 -23.89 6.01
N MET A 116 -8.75 -23.54 7.21
CA MET A 116 -9.48 -23.74 8.47
C MET A 116 -10.77 -22.90 8.52
N LEU A 117 -10.72 -21.63 8.07
CA LEU A 117 -11.91 -20.77 7.98
C LEU A 117 -12.94 -21.32 6.98
N ARG A 118 -12.50 -21.86 5.84
CA ARG A 118 -13.40 -22.52 4.88
C ARG A 118 -14.07 -23.75 5.50
N LYS A 119 -13.27 -24.65 6.09
CA LYS A 119 -13.76 -25.86 6.78
C LYS A 119 -14.71 -25.53 7.94
N LYS A 120 -14.48 -24.42 8.66
CA LYS A 120 -15.36 -23.95 9.74
C LYS A 120 -16.71 -23.43 9.20
N ARG A 121 -16.74 -22.79 8.03
CA ARG A 121 -17.99 -22.39 7.35
C ARG A 121 -18.75 -23.60 6.79
N GLU A 122 -18.04 -24.54 6.16
CA GLU A 122 -18.59 -25.81 5.67
C GLU A 122 -19.25 -26.60 6.83
N ALA A 123 -18.56 -26.74 7.96
CA ALA A 123 -19.10 -27.39 9.15
C ALA A 123 -20.32 -26.65 9.75
N ALA A 124 -20.30 -25.31 9.79
CA ALA A 124 -21.43 -24.52 10.27
C ALA A 124 -22.68 -24.65 9.38
N ALA A 125 -22.50 -24.84 8.06
CA ALA A 125 -23.60 -25.11 7.14
C ALA A 125 -24.19 -26.53 7.27
N MET A 126 -23.44 -27.46 7.87
CA MET A 126 -23.87 -28.85 8.14
C MET A 126 -24.48 -29.04 9.53
N MET A 127 -24.41 -28.05 10.42
CA MET A 127 -25.10 -28.12 11.71
C MET A 127 -26.62 -28.01 11.49
N PRO A 128 -27.42 -28.98 11.96
CA PRO A 128 -28.87 -28.84 11.89
C PRO A 128 -29.29 -27.61 12.71
N ARG A 129 -30.15 -26.77 12.14
CA ARG A 129 -30.83 -25.71 12.89
C ARG A 129 -31.55 -26.35 14.07
N SER A 130 -31.01 -26.20 15.27
CA SER A 130 -31.73 -26.52 16.51
C SER A 130 -33.04 -25.75 16.48
N SER A 131 -34.17 -26.44 16.64
CA SER A 131 -35.49 -25.81 16.61
C SER A 131 -35.56 -24.72 17.66
N GLU A 132 -35.53 -23.45 17.23
CA GLU A 132 -35.68 -22.31 18.12
C GLU A 132 -36.98 -22.47 18.92
N PRO A 133 -36.96 -22.27 20.26
CA PRO A 133 -38.19 -22.24 21.04
C PRO A 133 -39.14 -21.21 20.43
N ARG A 134 -40.25 -21.70 19.86
CA ARG A 134 -41.21 -20.90 19.10
C ARG A 134 -41.88 -19.90 20.04
N GLN A 135 -41.25 -18.73 20.22
CA GLN A 135 -41.76 -17.72 21.14
C GLN A 135 -43.20 -17.36 20.75
N PRO A 136 -44.15 -17.40 21.69
CA PRO A 136 -45.53 -17.06 21.41
C PRO A 136 -45.58 -15.59 20.98
N ARG A 137 -46.28 -15.30 19.88
CA ARG A 137 -46.53 -13.92 19.47
C ARG A 137 -47.40 -13.25 20.54
N SER A 138 -46.79 -12.40 21.35
CA SER A 138 -47.50 -11.38 22.12
C SER A 138 -47.98 -10.29 21.16
N ASP A 139 -49.09 -10.55 20.47
CA ASP A 139 -49.68 -9.59 19.53
C ASP A 139 -50.03 -8.28 20.28
N PRO A 140 -49.41 -7.13 19.93
CA PRO A 140 -49.72 -5.87 20.60
C PRO A 140 -51.13 -5.40 20.21
N PHE A 141 -51.93 -5.09 21.22
CA PHE A 141 -53.32 -4.66 21.04
C PHE A 141 -53.44 -3.49 20.05
N LYS A 142 -54.33 -3.63 19.05
CA LYS A 142 -54.69 -2.55 18.12
C LYS A 142 -55.39 -1.39 18.83
N LEU A 143 -54.62 -0.45 19.37
CA LEU A 143 -55.15 0.82 19.84
C LEU A 143 -55.64 1.62 18.61
N LYS A 144 -56.96 1.74 18.45
CA LYS A 144 -57.56 2.42 17.30
C LYS A 144 -57.20 3.91 17.33
N ALA A 145 -56.48 4.38 16.30
CA ALA A 145 -56.19 5.80 16.12
C ALA A 145 -57.51 6.60 16.01
N ARG A 146 -57.72 7.55 16.94
CA ARG A 146 -58.78 8.56 16.82
C ARG A 146 -58.32 9.64 15.84
N LYS A 147 -59.12 9.89 14.80
CA LYS A 147 -58.94 11.08 13.96
C LYS A 147 -59.29 12.34 14.78
N PRO A 148 -58.43 13.37 14.85
CA PRO A 148 -58.89 14.71 15.18
C PRO A 148 -59.79 15.24 14.04
N LEU A 149 -60.69 16.17 14.36
CA LEU A 149 -61.66 16.70 13.40
C LEU A 149 -61.03 17.69 12.41
N ARG A 150 -61.67 17.78 11.24
CA ARG A 150 -61.41 18.80 10.22
C ARG A 150 -62.24 20.04 10.53
N SER A 151 -61.59 21.16 10.81
CA SER A 151 -62.20 22.49 10.87
C SER A 151 -61.37 23.45 10.02
N GLY A 152 -62.02 24.23 9.16
CA GLY A 152 -61.36 25.21 8.32
C GLY A 152 -62.14 26.52 8.28
N ALA A 153 -61.38 27.60 8.10
CA ALA A 153 -61.79 28.98 7.79
C ALA A 153 -60.55 29.56 7.03
N THR A 154 -60.63 30.38 5.97
CA THR A 154 -61.36 31.65 5.77
C THR A 154 -61.04 32.67 6.87
N GLU A 155 -60.42 33.82 6.59
CA GLU A 155 -60.09 34.48 5.31
C GLU A 155 -58.58 34.65 5.09
#